data_AF-A0A644YSK3-F1
#
_entry.id   AF-A0A644YSK3-F1
#
_cell.length_a   1.000
_cell.length_b   1.000
_cell.length_c   1.000
_cell.angle_alpha   90.00
_cell.angle_beta   90.00
_cell.angle_gamma   90.00
#
_symmetry.space_group_name_H-M   'P 1'
#
loop_
_entity.id
_entity.type
_entity.pdbx_description
1 polymer ?
#
loop_
_entity_poly.entity_id
_entity_poly.type
_entity_poly.pdbx_seq_one_letter_code
_entity_poly.pdbx_strand_id
1 'polypeptide(L)'
;MRLSTASGSGFCRCPFCPAKSGPATARCAGSSLFWLNATDKSDNIAAAKGVFEMEFHSILIQTRKAQGLSQEQLAAQVGVSRQAVSKWETGDAQPDLAKLMAVSEALHVSLDTLCGREVPEKEEGAAEVKEPSKKPWGSRLAAGVLVVLLLCASFFAGTRYGVSTEPTAPSAPALPDTLTVSGVNFAIGYKGLTYQFVPSAAGEGYTYQITFTGHESAPQTFDAPYSGGICTDSIYLKEYGSYSVTVVVSSGADSRPVPIAYNLNFDRGSGSASWNPVE
;
A
#
# COMPACT_ATOMS: atom_id res chain seq x y z
N MET A 1 80.20 -14.96 21.13
CA MET A 1 80.88 -13.64 21.02
C MET A 1 80.50 -13.03 19.67
N ARG A 2 80.25 -11.71 19.65
CA ARG A 2 79.73 -10.92 18.53
C ARG A 2 80.64 -10.91 17.29
N LEU A 3 80.03 -10.70 16.11
CA LEU A 3 80.27 -9.65 15.08
C LEU A 3 79.66 -10.13 13.74
N SER A 4 78.59 -9.51 13.24
CA SER A 4 78.52 -8.36 12.31
C SER A 4 78.37 -8.77 10.85
N THR A 5 77.26 -8.40 10.19
CA THR A 5 77.22 -7.49 9.01
C THR A 5 75.84 -7.47 8.31
N ALA A 6 75.38 -6.23 8.08
CA ALA A 6 74.68 -5.64 6.92
C ALA A 6 73.58 -6.36 6.10
N SER A 7 72.49 -5.57 5.90
CA SER A 7 71.76 -5.30 4.65
C SER A 7 71.03 -6.44 3.92
N GLY A 8 69.70 -6.31 3.80
CA GLY A 8 68.87 -7.18 2.96
C GLY A 8 67.54 -6.53 2.59
N SER A 9 67.53 -5.85 1.44
CA SER A 9 66.34 -5.49 0.67
C SER A 9 65.73 -6.75 0.02
N GLY A 10 64.49 -7.08 0.37
CA GLY A 10 63.74 -8.23 -0.18
C GLY A 10 62.71 -7.81 -1.21
N PHE A 11 63.03 -8.04 -2.48
CA PHE A 11 62.13 -8.01 -3.64
C PHE A 11 61.20 -9.25 -3.60
N CYS A 12 59.89 -9.07 -3.81
CA CYS A 12 59.00 -10.16 -4.24
C CYS A 12 58.61 -9.94 -5.72
N ARG A 13 58.94 -10.94 -6.54
CA ARG A 13 58.60 -11.06 -7.97
C ARG A 13 57.13 -11.45 -8.15
N CYS A 14 56.43 -10.81 -9.08
CA CYS A 14 55.34 -11.43 -9.83
C CYS A 14 55.90 -12.03 -11.13
N PRO A 15 55.55 -13.27 -11.51
CA PRO A 15 55.91 -13.87 -12.79
C PRO A 15 54.85 -13.53 -13.86
N PHE A 16 55.24 -13.68 -15.12
CA PHE A 16 54.41 -13.58 -16.34
C PHE A 16 54.10 -12.17 -16.90
N CYS A 17 55.02 -11.69 -17.73
CA CYS A 17 54.73 -10.74 -18.81
C CYS A 17 55.58 -11.14 -20.03
N PRO A 18 55.00 -11.40 -21.22
CA PRO A 18 55.77 -11.57 -22.44
C PRO A 18 55.86 -10.26 -23.25
N ALA A 19 57.11 -9.89 -23.51
CA ALA A 19 57.72 -9.30 -24.72
C ALA A 19 57.06 -8.15 -25.51
N LYS A 20 57.91 -7.15 -25.77
CA LYS A 20 57.78 -5.90 -26.54
C LYS A 20 57.64 -6.07 -28.05
N SER A 21 57.02 -5.08 -28.71
CA SER A 21 57.48 -4.50 -29.99
C SER A 21 57.16 -2.98 -30.01
N GLY A 22 58.12 -2.12 -30.40
CA GLY A 22 58.02 -0.64 -30.40
C GLY A 22 57.54 -0.05 -31.75
N PRO A 23 57.88 1.21 -32.13
CA PRO A 23 58.42 2.35 -31.37
C PRO A 23 57.63 3.69 -31.52
N ALA A 24 57.91 4.62 -30.60
CA ALA A 24 57.93 6.09 -30.71
C ALA A 24 56.85 6.86 -31.51
N THR A 25 56.15 7.79 -30.85
CA THR A 25 56.44 9.24 -30.93
C THR A 25 55.54 10.04 -29.96
N ALA A 26 56.13 11.13 -29.44
CA ALA A 26 55.60 12.27 -28.67
C ALA A 26 54.07 12.50 -28.70
N ARG A 27 53.43 13.08 -27.66
CA ARG A 27 53.70 14.43 -27.14
C ARG A 27 52.85 14.72 -25.88
N CYS A 28 53.38 15.52 -24.96
CA CYS A 28 52.71 16.05 -23.78
C CYS A 28 51.60 17.08 -24.08
N ALA A 29 50.61 17.16 -23.18
CA ALA A 29 49.73 18.29 -22.78
C ALA A 29 48.35 17.68 -22.45
N GLY A 30 47.76 17.79 -21.26
CA GLY A 30 47.58 18.99 -20.47
C GLY A 30 46.07 19.28 -20.44
N SER A 31 45.46 19.08 -19.26
CA SER A 31 44.14 19.50 -18.78
C SER A 31 43.16 20.20 -19.72
N SER A 32 41.92 19.71 -19.80
CA SER A 32 40.71 20.43 -19.36
C SER A 32 39.44 19.60 -19.64
N LEU A 33 38.65 19.40 -18.58
CA LEU A 33 37.18 19.45 -18.51
C LEU A 33 36.36 19.07 -19.76
N PHE A 34 35.44 18.11 -19.64
CA PHE A 34 33.99 18.34 -19.52
C PHE A 34 33.20 17.03 -19.76
N TRP A 35 32.36 16.70 -18.76
CA TRP A 35 31.11 15.95 -18.75
C TRP A 35 30.56 15.26 -20.01
N LEU A 36 30.20 13.98 -19.85
CA LEU A 36 29.07 13.25 -20.47
C LEU A 36 28.95 11.90 -19.71
N ASN A 37 28.28 11.88 -18.56
CA ASN A 37 26.88 11.52 -18.38
C ASN A 37 26.42 10.36 -19.30
N ALA A 38 26.66 9.12 -18.86
CA ALA A 38 26.00 7.93 -19.38
C ALA A 38 24.85 7.60 -18.43
N THR A 39 23.65 7.90 -18.88
CA THR A 39 22.37 7.66 -18.21
C THR A 39 22.18 6.18 -17.89
N ASP A 40 22.04 5.93 -16.60
CA ASP A 40 20.97 5.19 -15.95
C ASP A 40 20.37 3.98 -16.69
N LYS A 41 20.55 2.82 -16.07
CA LYS A 41 20.01 1.52 -16.45
C LYS A 41 19.00 1.08 -15.38
N SER A 42 17.98 1.90 -15.12
CA SER A 42 16.93 1.59 -14.13
C SER A 42 15.49 1.78 -14.62
N ASP A 43 15.26 2.17 -15.88
CA ASP A 43 13.93 2.53 -16.40
C ASP A 43 12.95 1.36 -16.70
N ASN A 44 13.17 0.13 -16.21
CA ASN A 44 12.29 -1.01 -16.54
C ASN A 44 11.69 -1.77 -15.35
N ILE A 45 11.62 -1.18 -14.14
CA ILE A 45 10.93 -1.79 -12.98
C ILE A 45 9.92 -0.83 -12.29
N ALA A 46 9.68 0.38 -12.80
CA ALA A 46 8.89 1.41 -12.13
C ALA A 46 7.41 1.52 -12.59
N ALA A 47 6.73 0.40 -12.85
CA ALA A 47 5.32 0.42 -13.31
C ALA A 47 4.30 -0.22 -12.35
N ALA A 48 4.64 -0.49 -11.08
CA ALA A 48 3.72 -1.25 -10.20
C ALA A 48 3.73 -0.92 -8.69
N LYS A 49 4.09 0.30 -8.25
CA LYS A 49 3.92 0.68 -6.84
C LYS A 49 3.39 2.10 -6.70
N GLY A 50 2.09 2.21 -6.40
CA GLY A 50 1.44 3.41 -5.91
C GLY A 50 1.77 3.66 -4.44
N VAL A 51 3.02 4.05 -4.19
CA VAL A 51 3.44 4.79 -2.99
C VAL A 51 4.43 5.82 -3.52
N PHE A 52 4.09 7.11 -3.43
CA PHE A 52 5.03 8.18 -3.79
C PHE A 52 6.16 8.17 -2.77
N GLU A 53 7.22 7.40 -3.02
CA GLU A 53 8.45 7.50 -2.27
C GLU A 53 9.14 8.79 -2.73
N MET A 54 8.84 9.89 -2.03
CA MET A 54 9.61 11.11 -2.22
C MET A 54 10.96 10.97 -1.51
N GLU A 55 12.04 11.08 -2.28
CA GLU A 55 13.41 11.05 -1.78
C GLU A 55 13.68 12.21 -0.80
N PHE A 56 14.38 11.92 0.31
CA PHE A 56 14.71 12.87 1.39
C PHE A 56 15.25 14.21 0.88
N HIS A 57 16.15 14.17 -0.11
CA HIS A 57 16.78 15.37 -0.66
C HIS A 57 15.76 16.33 -1.31
N SER A 58 14.72 15.79 -1.94
CA SER A 58 13.68 16.57 -2.60
C SER A 58 12.79 17.26 -1.56
N ILE A 59 12.42 16.54 -0.51
CA ILE A 59 11.62 17.07 0.60
C ILE A 59 12.39 18.18 1.32
N LEU A 60 13.68 17.97 1.58
CA LEU A 60 14.55 18.96 2.21
C LEU A 60 14.57 20.28 1.41
N ILE A 61 14.71 20.21 0.08
CA ILE A 61 14.68 21.40 -0.80
C ILE A 61 13.33 22.09 -0.73
N GLN A 62 12.22 21.33 -0.79
CA GLN A 62 10.87 21.88 -0.77
C GLN A 62 10.58 22.60 0.54
N THR A 63 10.83 21.95 1.68
CA THR A 63 10.59 22.52 3.01
C THR A 63 11.47 23.75 3.27
N ARG A 64 12.75 23.72 2.89
CA ARG A 64 13.64 24.88 3.01
C ARG A 64 13.11 26.07 2.21
N LYS A 65 12.69 25.83 0.96
CA LYS A 65 12.13 26.89 0.09
C LYS A 65 10.79 27.41 0.60
N ALA A 66 9.94 26.55 1.15
CA ALA A 66 8.67 26.95 1.75
C ALA A 66 8.86 27.92 2.92
N GLN A 67 9.97 27.79 3.66
CA GLN A 67 10.34 28.69 4.75
C GLN A 67 11.18 29.90 4.32
N GLY A 68 11.48 30.02 3.02
CA GLY A 68 12.29 31.12 2.50
C GLY A 68 13.75 31.12 2.97
N LEU A 69 14.25 29.99 3.47
CA LEU A 69 15.61 29.88 4.00
C LEU A 69 16.63 29.66 2.88
N SER A 70 17.79 30.32 2.96
CA SER A 70 18.95 30.00 2.12
C SER A 70 19.69 28.76 2.65
N GLN A 71 20.54 28.13 1.82
CA GLN A 71 21.35 26.99 2.26
C GLN A 71 22.31 27.37 3.41
N GLU A 72 22.83 28.59 3.37
CA GLU A 72 23.69 29.16 4.42
C GLU A 72 22.93 29.36 5.72
N GLN A 73 21.68 29.82 5.64
CA GLN A 73 20.83 30.04 6.81
C GLN A 73 20.45 28.70 7.47
N LEU A 74 20.06 27.70 6.69
CA LEU A 74 19.78 26.36 7.20
C LEU A 74 21.04 25.73 7.82
N ALA A 75 22.19 25.88 7.16
CA ALA A 75 23.48 25.40 7.69
C ALA A 75 23.83 26.06 9.04
N ALA A 76 23.57 27.37 9.19
CA ALA A 76 23.79 28.09 10.43
C ALA A 76 22.88 27.60 11.56
N GLN A 77 21.60 27.31 11.27
CA GLN A 77 20.65 26.79 12.27
C GLN A 77 20.99 25.37 12.73
N VAL A 78 21.41 24.50 11.81
CA VAL A 78 21.74 23.09 12.08
C VAL A 78 23.18 22.92 12.63
N GLY A 79 23.98 23.98 12.59
CA GLY A 79 25.39 23.95 13.02
C GLY A 79 26.26 23.06 12.13
N VAL A 80 26.13 23.22 10.81
CA VAL A 80 26.93 22.52 9.79
C VAL A 80 27.48 23.49 8.75
N SER A 81 28.39 23.03 7.90
CA SER A 81 28.85 23.85 6.77
C SER A 81 27.79 23.88 5.66
N ARG A 82 27.72 24.99 4.92
CA ARG A 82 26.90 25.11 3.70
C ARG A 82 27.12 23.95 2.72
N GLN A 83 28.37 23.48 2.62
CA GLN A 83 28.74 22.36 1.75
C GLN A 83 28.05 21.05 2.17
N ALA A 84 27.84 20.82 3.47
CA ALA A 84 27.12 19.65 3.95
C ALA A 84 25.65 19.69 3.49
N VAL A 85 24.97 20.83 3.67
CA VAL A 85 23.58 21.04 3.22
C VAL A 85 23.47 20.84 1.70
N SER A 86 24.42 21.38 0.92
CA SER A 86 24.43 21.18 -0.53
C SER A 86 24.55 19.71 -0.94
N LYS A 87 25.31 18.90 -0.20
CA LYS A 87 25.44 17.46 -0.46
C LYS A 87 24.18 16.69 -0.08
N TRP A 88 23.49 17.11 0.98
CA TRP A 88 22.21 16.53 1.37
C TRP A 88 21.10 16.84 0.36
N GLU A 89 21.06 18.06 -0.17
CA GLU A 89 20.08 18.45 -1.21
C GLU A 89 20.36 17.81 -2.57
N THR A 90 21.59 17.37 -2.85
CA THR A 90 21.96 16.70 -4.12
C THR A 90 21.93 15.18 -4.03
N GLY A 91 21.74 14.61 -2.83
CA GLY A 91 21.79 13.16 -2.60
C GLY A 91 23.21 12.58 -2.51
N ASP A 92 24.26 13.40 -2.62
CA ASP A 92 25.66 12.99 -2.54
C ASP A 92 26.08 12.48 -1.15
N ALA A 93 25.34 12.89 -0.11
CA ALA A 93 25.54 12.42 1.25
C ALA A 93 24.22 12.40 2.02
N GLN A 94 24.09 11.47 2.98
CA GLN A 94 22.96 11.46 3.93
C GLN A 94 23.39 12.09 5.26
N PRO A 95 22.48 12.84 5.93
CA PRO A 95 22.75 13.34 7.28
C PRO A 95 22.76 12.17 8.29
N ASP A 96 23.61 12.29 9.30
CA ASP A 96 23.55 11.42 10.47
C ASP A 96 22.28 11.71 11.29
N LEU A 97 21.83 10.76 12.14
CA LEU A 97 20.61 10.87 12.93
C LEU A 97 20.57 12.17 13.77
N ALA A 98 21.69 12.54 14.39
CA ALA A 98 21.80 13.80 15.14
C ALA A 98 21.57 15.05 14.28
N LYS A 99 22.02 15.02 13.02
CA LYS A 99 21.83 16.12 12.07
C LYS A 99 20.42 16.12 11.48
N LEU A 100 19.84 14.94 11.27
CA LEU A 100 18.47 14.79 10.83
C LEU A 100 17.48 15.36 11.85
N MET A 101 17.69 15.10 13.15
CA MET A 101 16.90 15.71 14.23
C MET A 101 17.05 17.24 14.25
N ALA A 102 18.28 17.75 14.15
CA ALA A 102 18.51 19.19 14.10
C ALA A 102 17.87 19.86 12.86
N VAL A 103 17.80 19.17 11.73
CA VAL A 103 17.09 19.64 10.52
C VAL A 103 15.57 19.65 10.74
N SER A 104 15.02 18.62 11.37
CA SER A 104 13.60 18.54 11.76
C SER A 104 13.20 19.70 12.67
N GLU A 105 14.03 20.01 13.67
CA GLU A 105 13.82 21.14 14.58
C GLU A 105 13.94 22.48 13.85
N ALA A 106 14.98 22.68 13.04
CA ALA A 106 15.20 23.92 12.29
C ALA A 106 14.08 24.21 11.29
N LEU A 107 13.53 23.16 10.68
CA LEU A 107 12.45 23.25 9.70
C LEU A 107 11.06 23.02 10.33
N HIS A 108 10.93 22.85 11.64
CA HIS A 108 9.63 22.61 12.30
C HIS A 108 8.74 21.55 11.60
N VAL A 109 9.34 20.46 11.11
CA VAL A 109 8.65 19.35 10.44
C VAL A 109 8.99 18.03 11.10
N SER A 110 8.06 17.07 11.11
CA SER A 110 8.33 15.74 11.67
C SER A 110 9.39 14.98 10.86
N LEU A 111 10.12 14.09 11.54
CA LEU A 111 11.11 13.23 10.89
C LEU A 111 10.49 12.30 9.85
N ASP A 112 9.27 11.84 10.08
CA ASP A 112 8.53 11.01 9.12
C ASP A 112 8.21 11.79 7.85
N THR A 113 7.82 13.08 7.97
CA THR A 113 7.64 13.97 6.80
C THR A 113 8.94 14.12 6.03
N LEU A 114 10.07 14.34 6.71
CA LEU A 114 11.38 14.45 6.05
C LEU A 114 11.80 13.16 5.33
N CYS A 115 11.40 12.00 5.86
CA CYS A 115 11.70 10.69 5.28
C CYS A 115 10.68 10.24 4.21
N GLY A 116 9.74 11.10 3.82
CA GLY A 116 8.71 10.77 2.81
C GLY A 116 7.66 9.78 3.29
N ARG A 117 7.55 9.54 4.60
CA ARG A 117 6.45 8.77 5.19
C ARG A 117 5.33 9.74 5.52
N GLU A 118 4.37 9.85 4.62
CA GLU A 118 3.16 10.65 4.84
C GLU A 118 2.37 10.06 6.01
N VAL A 119 2.57 10.62 7.21
CA VAL A 119 1.67 10.44 8.36
C VAL A 119 1.06 11.80 8.64
N PRO A 120 -0.28 11.97 8.55
CA PRO A 120 -0.92 13.21 8.95
C PRO A 120 -0.85 13.35 10.47
N GLU A 121 0.26 13.90 10.97
CA GLU A 121 0.40 14.24 12.38
C GLU A 121 -0.24 15.60 12.67
N LYS A 122 -1.19 15.51 13.59
CA LYS A 122 -2.00 16.57 14.18
C LYS A 122 -1.10 17.48 15.01
N GLU A 123 -1.11 18.78 14.70
CA GLU A 123 -0.37 19.79 15.45
C GLU A 123 -0.82 19.83 16.93
N GLU A 124 0.03 19.36 17.84
CA GLU A 124 -0.05 19.66 19.27
C GLU A 124 1.34 20.08 19.77
N GLY A 125 1.48 21.39 20.04
CA GLY A 125 2.65 22.01 20.66
C GLY A 125 2.38 23.47 21.00
N ALA A 126 1.79 23.72 22.18
CA ALA A 126 1.67 25.02 22.86
C ALA A 126 3.07 25.65 23.10
N ALA A 127 3.33 26.95 23.22
CA ALA A 127 2.61 28.23 23.34
C ALA A 127 3.60 29.33 22.86
N GLU A 128 3.22 30.53 22.38
CA GLU A 128 2.98 31.71 23.22
C GLU A 128 2.44 32.93 22.39
N VAL A 129 1.24 33.36 22.79
CA VAL A 129 0.61 34.71 22.83
C VAL A 129 1.01 35.83 21.84
N LYS A 130 0.04 36.23 21.01
CA LYS A 130 -0.27 37.65 20.73
C LYS A 130 -1.78 37.84 20.56
N GLU A 131 -2.39 38.67 21.40
CA GLU A 131 -3.83 38.92 21.40
C GLU A 131 -4.33 39.60 20.10
N PRO A 132 -5.45 39.15 19.50
CA PRO A 132 -6.09 39.92 18.45
C PRO A 132 -7.18 40.85 19.02
N SER A 133 -6.84 42.14 18.96
CA SER A 133 -7.72 43.32 18.84
C SER A 133 -9.21 43.03 18.54
N LYS A 134 -10.08 43.42 19.48
CA LYS A 134 -11.54 43.47 19.28
C LYS A 134 -11.89 44.49 18.18
N LYS A 135 -12.50 44.03 17.09
CA LYS A 135 -13.30 44.87 16.17
C LYS A 135 -14.75 44.38 16.15
N PRO A 136 -15.75 45.29 16.13
CA PRO A 136 -17.14 44.94 16.37
C PRO A 136 -17.73 44.18 15.18
N TRP A 137 -18.25 42.99 15.49
CA TRP A 137 -18.72 41.93 14.59
C TRP A 137 -20.21 42.06 14.20
N GLY A 138 -20.88 43.12 14.61
CA GLY A 138 -22.34 43.28 14.55
C GLY A 138 -22.98 43.55 13.18
N SER A 139 -22.37 43.15 12.05
CA SER A 139 -22.96 43.43 10.72
C SER A 139 -22.75 42.35 9.65
N ARG A 140 -22.13 41.20 9.98
CA ARG A 140 -21.90 40.12 9.01
C ARG A 140 -22.64 38.81 9.29
N LEU A 141 -23.41 38.73 10.38
CA LEU A 141 -24.20 37.54 10.70
C LEU A 141 -25.51 37.41 9.92
N ALA A 142 -26.11 38.50 9.47
CA ALA A 142 -27.41 38.45 8.76
C ALA A 142 -27.30 37.87 7.33
N ALA A 143 -26.18 38.11 6.64
CA ALA A 143 -25.98 37.63 5.27
C ALA A 143 -25.65 36.13 5.21
N GLY A 144 -24.86 35.62 6.17
CA GLY A 144 -24.47 34.21 6.22
C GLY A 144 -25.66 33.28 6.51
N VAL A 145 -26.53 33.67 7.45
CA VAL A 145 -27.72 32.87 7.82
C VAL A 145 -28.71 32.77 6.66
N LEU A 146 -28.88 33.83 5.86
CA LEU A 146 -29.78 33.84 4.71
C LEU A 146 -29.26 32.95 3.55
N VAL A 147 -27.94 32.91 3.32
CA VAL A 147 -27.33 31.99 2.35
C VAL A 147 -27.48 30.54 2.81
N VAL A 148 -27.27 30.25 4.10
CA VAL A 148 -27.46 28.90 4.65
C VAL A 148 -28.92 28.46 4.58
N LEU A 149 -29.88 29.34 4.88
CA LEU A 149 -31.32 29.04 4.75
C LEU A 149 -31.74 28.78 3.30
N LEU A 150 -31.21 29.54 2.32
CA LEU A 150 -31.46 29.30 0.90
C LEU A 150 -30.83 27.98 0.40
N LEU A 151 -29.63 27.64 0.90
CA LEU A 151 -28.99 26.35 0.60
C LEU A 151 -29.78 25.17 1.23
N CYS A 152 -30.25 25.30 2.46
CA CYS A 152 -31.10 24.28 3.10
C CYS A 152 -32.46 24.12 2.40
N ALA A 153 -33.07 25.21 1.94
CA ALA A 153 -34.32 25.17 1.17
C ALA A 153 -34.13 24.47 -0.19
N SER A 154 -32.98 24.68 -0.86
CA SER A 154 -32.65 23.96 -2.11
C SER A 154 -32.42 22.46 -1.89
N PHE A 155 -31.87 22.07 -0.73
CA PHE A 155 -31.70 20.67 -0.34
C PHE A 155 -33.05 19.98 -0.01
N PHE A 156 -34.00 20.71 0.58
CA PHE A 156 -35.36 20.20 0.84
C PHE A 156 -36.28 20.20 -0.38
N ALA A 157 -36.06 21.09 -1.36
CA ALA A 157 -36.75 21.04 -2.64
C ALA A 157 -36.22 19.90 -3.53
N GLY A 158 -34.91 19.58 -3.45
CA GLY A 158 -34.29 18.48 -4.19
C GLY A 158 -34.76 17.08 -3.76
N THR A 159 -35.27 16.91 -2.53
CA THR A 159 -35.80 15.63 -2.04
C THR A 159 -37.27 15.36 -2.41
N ARG A 160 -37.94 16.30 -3.10
CA ARG A 160 -39.34 16.14 -3.56
C ARG A 160 -39.53 16.19 -5.08
N TYR A 161 -38.45 16.35 -5.84
CA TYR A 161 -38.47 16.31 -7.32
C TYR A 161 -37.69 15.13 -7.91
N GLY A 162 -37.61 14.02 -7.18
CA GLY A 162 -37.32 12.72 -7.78
C GLY A 162 -38.54 12.20 -8.51
N VAL A 163 -38.83 12.80 -9.67
CA VAL A 163 -39.82 12.30 -10.62
C VAL A 163 -39.49 10.84 -10.92
N SER A 164 -40.49 9.97 -10.80
CA SER A 164 -40.43 8.59 -11.29
C SER A 164 -40.15 8.62 -12.78
N THR A 165 -38.88 8.44 -13.14
CA THR A 165 -38.54 7.89 -14.44
C THR A 165 -38.40 6.40 -14.22
N GLU A 166 -39.42 5.66 -14.65
CA GLU A 166 -39.31 4.24 -14.94
C GLU A 166 -38.38 4.13 -16.15
N PRO A 167 -37.10 3.72 -16.00
CA PRO A 167 -36.25 3.50 -17.14
C PRO A 167 -36.61 2.10 -17.63
N THR A 168 -37.24 2.01 -18.79
CA THR A 168 -37.28 0.75 -19.52
C THR A 168 -35.85 0.21 -19.65
N ALA A 169 -35.69 -1.01 -19.14
CA ALA A 169 -34.43 -1.72 -18.94
C ALA A 169 -33.50 -1.71 -20.17
N PRO A 170 -32.20 -1.48 -19.94
CA PRO A 170 -31.16 -2.40 -20.36
C PRO A 170 -30.88 -3.33 -19.17
N SER A 171 -31.14 -4.61 -19.36
CA SER A 171 -30.91 -5.71 -18.41
C SER A 171 -29.58 -5.57 -17.65
N ALA A 172 -29.63 -5.03 -16.44
CA ALA A 172 -28.62 -5.30 -15.42
C ALA A 172 -28.75 -6.79 -15.03
N PRO A 173 -27.66 -7.53 -14.77
CA PRO A 173 -27.72 -8.93 -14.39
C PRO A 173 -28.32 -9.06 -12.98
N ALA A 174 -29.65 -8.95 -12.90
CA ALA A 174 -30.41 -9.35 -11.74
C ALA A 174 -30.14 -10.83 -11.50
N LEU A 175 -29.91 -11.22 -10.24
CA LEU A 175 -29.85 -12.64 -9.88
C LEU A 175 -31.07 -13.37 -10.43
N PRO A 176 -30.91 -14.55 -11.04
CA PRO A 176 -32.04 -15.29 -11.58
C PRO A 176 -33.06 -15.58 -10.48
N ASP A 177 -34.36 -15.57 -10.84
CA ASP A 177 -35.45 -15.79 -9.90
C ASP A 177 -35.37 -17.17 -9.23
N THR A 178 -34.76 -18.13 -9.91
CA THR A 178 -34.51 -19.48 -9.40
C THR A 178 -33.00 -19.73 -9.36
N LEU A 179 -32.39 -19.65 -8.18
CA LEU A 179 -30.98 -19.94 -7.98
C LEU A 179 -30.84 -21.30 -7.31
N THR A 180 -30.34 -22.27 -8.05
CA THR A 180 -30.06 -23.63 -7.57
C THR A 180 -28.57 -23.88 -7.45
N VAL A 181 -28.20 -24.78 -6.55
CA VAL A 181 -26.85 -25.31 -6.40
C VAL A 181 -26.94 -26.83 -6.54
N SER A 182 -26.08 -27.43 -7.36
CA SER A 182 -26.08 -28.85 -7.67
C SER A 182 -24.69 -29.46 -7.49
N GLY A 183 -24.59 -30.79 -7.52
CA GLY A 183 -23.29 -31.47 -7.43
C GLY A 183 -22.53 -31.24 -6.13
N VAL A 184 -23.27 -31.04 -5.02
CA VAL A 184 -22.71 -30.78 -3.70
C VAL A 184 -21.96 -32.01 -3.21
N ASN A 185 -20.68 -31.85 -2.89
CA ASN A 185 -19.84 -32.90 -2.33
C ASN A 185 -18.96 -32.32 -1.20
N PHE A 186 -18.78 -33.11 -0.16
CA PHE A 186 -17.88 -32.83 0.95
C PHE A 186 -16.94 -34.01 1.16
N ALA A 187 -15.64 -33.74 1.22
CA ALA A 187 -14.61 -34.75 1.42
C ALA A 187 -13.58 -34.29 2.47
N ILE A 188 -13.14 -35.20 3.33
CA ILE A 188 -12.10 -34.91 4.33
C ILE A 188 -10.76 -35.35 3.75
N GLY A 189 -9.84 -34.39 3.61
CA GLY A 189 -8.47 -34.64 3.16
C GLY A 189 -7.44 -34.25 4.22
N TYR A 190 -6.16 -34.44 3.87
CA TYR A 190 -5.04 -34.02 4.71
C TYR A 190 -4.94 -32.49 4.89
N LYS A 191 -5.56 -31.73 3.98
CA LYS A 191 -5.67 -30.25 4.04
C LYS A 191 -6.98 -29.75 4.66
N GLY A 192 -7.73 -30.60 5.35
CA GLY A 192 -9.02 -30.24 5.95
C GLY A 192 -10.22 -30.66 5.10
N LEU A 193 -11.31 -29.91 5.21
CA LEU A 193 -12.57 -30.17 4.50
C LEU A 193 -12.47 -29.58 3.08
N THR A 194 -12.59 -30.43 2.08
CA THR A 194 -12.78 -30.01 0.69
C THR A 194 -14.26 -30.02 0.37
N TYR A 195 -14.76 -28.91 -0.17
CA TYR A 195 -16.12 -28.83 -0.68
C TYR A 195 -16.10 -28.66 -2.21
N GLN A 196 -17.18 -29.12 -2.84
CA GLN A 196 -17.42 -28.92 -4.26
C GLN A 196 -18.91 -28.67 -4.48
N PHE A 197 -19.26 -27.69 -5.29
CA PHE A 197 -20.63 -27.48 -5.76
C PHE A 197 -20.67 -26.74 -7.10
N VAL A 198 -21.80 -26.82 -7.78
CA VAL A 198 -22.06 -26.21 -9.09
C VAL A 198 -23.22 -25.22 -8.95
N PRO A 199 -22.96 -23.91 -8.97
CA PRO A 199 -24.03 -22.91 -8.98
C PRO A 199 -24.70 -22.83 -10.35
N SER A 200 -26.02 -22.66 -10.39
CA SER A 200 -26.79 -22.43 -11.62
C SER A 200 -26.56 -21.05 -12.23
N ALA A 201 -26.37 -20.03 -11.38
CA ALA A 201 -25.92 -18.71 -11.79
C ALA A 201 -24.40 -18.75 -11.95
N ALA A 202 -23.92 -18.74 -13.19
CA ALA A 202 -22.52 -18.86 -13.58
C ALA A 202 -22.19 -17.79 -14.63
N GLY A 203 -21.14 -16.98 -14.40
CA GLY A 203 -20.74 -15.93 -15.34
C GLY A 203 -19.88 -14.82 -14.72
N GLU A 204 -19.44 -13.87 -15.56
CA GLU A 204 -18.70 -12.69 -15.10
C GLU A 204 -19.59 -11.81 -14.22
N GLY A 205 -19.14 -11.53 -12.98
CA GLY A 205 -19.84 -10.64 -12.05
C GLY A 205 -20.54 -11.32 -10.86
N TYR A 206 -20.59 -12.65 -10.82
CA TYR A 206 -21.07 -13.39 -9.65
C TYR A 206 -19.94 -13.70 -8.68
N THR A 207 -20.20 -13.52 -7.38
CA THR A 207 -19.33 -13.99 -6.31
C THR A 207 -20.06 -15.00 -5.45
N TYR A 208 -19.31 -15.97 -4.93
CA TYR A 208 -19.84 -17.08 -4.15
C TYR A 208 -19.13 -17.13 -2.81
N GLN A 209 -19.91 -17.26 -1.75
CA GLN A 209 -19.40 -17.52 -0.42
C GLN A 209 -20.11 -18.74 0.15
N ILE A 210 -19.40 -19.52 0.96
CA ILE A 210 -19.94 -20.67 1.64
C ILE A 210 -19.86 -20.45 3.14
N THR A 211 -20.98 -20.60 3.83
CA THR A 211 -21.11 -20.41 5.27
C THR A 211 -21.44 -21.74 5.94
N PHE A 212 -20.64 -22.09 6.94
CA PHE A 212 -20.83 -23.24 7.80
C PHE A 212 -21.33 -22.74 9.16
N THR A 213 -22.58 -23.10 9.49
CA THR A 213 -23.22 -22.72 10.74
C THR A 213 -23.35 -23.96 11.62
N GLY A 214 -22.60 -24.02 12.72
CA GLY A 214 -22.75 -25.09 13.70
C GLY A 214 -23.89 -24.80 14.68
N HIS A 215 -24.33 -25.82 15.41
CA HIS A 215 -25.40 -25.68 16.41
C HIS A 215 -24.98 -24.79 17.60
N GLU A 216 -23.72 -24.87 18.02
CA GLU A 216 -23.16 -24.15 19.18
C GLU A 216 -22.02 -23.20 18.81
N SER A 217 -21.66 -23.14 17.52
CA SER A 217 -20.50 -22.41 17.03
C SER A 217 -20.91 -21.23 16.15
N ALA A 218 -20.09 -20.17 16.17
CA ALA A 218 -20.32 -19.01 15.31
C ALA A 218 -20.25 -19.40 13.83
N PRO A 219 -21.08 -18.79 12.95
CA PRO A 219 -21.02 -19.03 11.51
C PRO A 219 -19.62 -18.72 10.96
N GLN A 220 -19.07 -19.64 10.19
CA GLN A 220 -17.78 -19.50 9.51
C GLN A 220 -18.02 -19.37 8.01
N THR A 221 -17.72 -18.20 7.44
CA THR A 221 -17.89 -17.90 6.01
C THR A 221 -16.54 -17.93 5.31
N PHE A 222 -16.50 -18.56 4.14
CA PHE A 222 -15.33 -18.67 3.27
C PHE A 222 -15.69 -18.23 1.86
N ASP A 223 -14.75 -17.62 1.15
CA ASP A 223 -14.93 -17.34 -0.26
C ASP A 223 -14.85 -18.65 -1.06
N ALA A 224 -15.76 -18.81 -2.01
CA ALA A 224 -15.84 -19.99 -2.85
C ALA A 224 -15.37 -19.66 -4.26
N PRO A 225 -14.07 -19.90 -4.58
CA PRO A 225 -13.53 -19.58 -5.89
C PRO A 225 -14.22 -20.41 -6.97
N TYR A 226 -14.73 -19.72 -7.98
CA TYR A 226 -15.42 -20.33 -9.11
C TYR A 226 -14.45 -20.47 -10.29
N SER A 227 -14.24 -21.70 -10.75
CA SER A 227 -13.39 -21.98 -11.91
C SER A 227 -13.97 -23.14 -12.71
N GLY A 228 -14.10 -22.95 -14.03
CA GLY A 228 -14.49 -24.03 -14.95
C GLY A 228 -15.87 -24.65 -14.67
N GLY A 229 -16.82 -23.89 -14.15
CA GLY A 229 -18.17 -24.39 -13.86
C GLY A 229 -18.39 -24.85 -12.41
N ILE A 230 -17.34 -24.90 -11.59
CA ILE A 230 -17.39 -25.52 -10.25
C ILE A 230 -16.78 -24.57 -9.23
N CYS A 231 -17.41 -24.50 -8.05
CA CYS A 231 -16.82 -23.90 -6.86
C CYS A 231 -16.16 -24.99 -6.00
N THR A 232 -14.88 -24.87 -5.73
CA THR A 232 -14.17 -25.82 -4.87
C THR A 232 -13.01 -25.17 -4.13
N ASP A 233 -12.86 -25.51 -2.85
CA ASP A 233 -11.72 -25.11 -2.02
C ASP A 233 -11.52 -26.07 -0.85
N SER A 234 -10.37 -25.97 -0.18
CA SER A 234 -10.03 -26.70 1.04
C SER A 234 -9.97 -25.75 2.23
N ILE A 235 -10.81 -25.98 3.24
CA ILE A 235 -10.95 -25.12 4.42
C ILE A 235 -10.73 -25.90 5.73
N TYR A 236 -10.40 -25.15 6.78
CA TYR A 236 -10.28 -25.66 8.13
C TYR A 236 -11.38 -25.06 9.01
N LEU A 237 -12.29 -25.91 9.48
CA LEU A 237 -13.29 -25.52 10.47
C LEU A 237 -12.66 -25.50 11.87
N LYS A 238 -12.91 -24.43 12.63
CA LYS A 238 -12.33 -24.23 13.96
C LYS A 238 -12.81 -25.24 15.00
N GLU A 239 -14.04 -25.72 14.86
CA GLU A 239 -14.71 -26.60 15.82
C GLU A 239 -15.22 -27.87 15.13
N TYR A 240 -15.34 -28.97 15.88
CA TYR A 240 -15.88 -30.23 15.36
C TYR A 240 -17.32 -30.38 15.83
N GLY A 241 -18.24 -30.62 14.90
CA GLY A 241 -19.66 -30.73 15.20
C GLY A 241 -20.50 -30.93 13.95
N SER A 242 -21.82 -30.89 14.15
CA SER A 242 -22.81 -30.91 13.07
C SER A 242 -22.99 -29.50 12.50
N TYR A 243 -22.88 -29.37 11.19
CA TYR A 243 -22.96 -28.09 10.48
C TYR A 243 -24.16 -28.06 9.51
N SER A 244 -24.78 -26.90 9.40
CA SER A 244 -25.64 -26.54 8.27
C SER A 244 -24.84 -25.67 7.31
N VAL A 245 -24.93 -25.96 6.01
CA VAL A 245 -24.13 -25.30 4.97
C VAL A 245 -25.03 -24.50 4.06
N THR A 246 -24.72 -23.22 3.93
CA THR A 246 -25.44 -22.27 3.07
C THR A 246 -24.45 -21.59 2.13
N VAL A 247 -24.79 -21.54 0.84
CA VAL A 247 -24.02 -20.80 -0.16
C VAL A 247 -24.71 -19.46 -0.40
N VAL A 248 -23.98 -18.37 -0.32
CA VAL A 248 -24.46 -17.04 -0.68
C VAL A 248 -23.95 -16.71 -2.07
N VAL A 249 -24.86 -16.43 -2.99
CA VAL A 249 -24.52 -15.96 -4.34
C VAL A 249 -24.86 -14.49 -4.43
N SER A 250 -23.87 -13.69 -4.85
CA SER A 250 -23.99 -12.24 -4.92
C SER A 250 -23.71 -11.76 -6.35
N SER A 251 -24.48 -10.76 -6.81
CA SER A 251 -24.32 -10.05 -8.08
C SER A 251 -24.45 -8.56 -7.82
N GLY A 252 -23.32 -7.84 -7.79
CA GLY A 252 -23.32 -6.41 -7.46
C GLY A 252 -23.87 -6.13 -6.06
N ALA A 253 -25.06 -5.51 -5.98
CA ALA A 253 -25.72 -5.16 -4.73
C ALA A 253 -26.65 -6.25 -4.18
N ASP A 254 -27.01 -7.23 -5.00
CA ASP A 254 -27.95 -8.28 -4.61
C ASP A 254 -27.20 -9.50 -4.09
N SER A 255 -27.68 -10.10 -3.00
CA SER A 255 -27.19 -11.37 -2.46
C SER A 255 -28.34 -12.29 -2.10
N ARG A 256 -28.20 -13.58 -2.39
CA ARG A 256 -29.20 -14.62 -2.10
C ARG A 256 -28.55 -15.83 -1.42
N PRO A 257 -28.97 -16.19 -0.20
CA PRO A 257 -28.54 -17.42 0.44
C PRO A 257 -29.32 -18.63 -0.10
N VAL A 258 -28.61 -19.71 -0.38
CA VAL A 258 -29.14 -21.00 -0.83
C VAL A 258 -28.61 -22.09 0.11
N PRO A 259 -29.47 -22.70 0.94
CA PRO A 259 -29.05 -23.82 1.78
C PRO A 259 -28.75 -25.03 0.90
N ILE A 260 -27.64 -25.72 1.17
CA ILE A 260 -27.17 -26.85 0.34
C ILE A 260 -26.99 -28.16 1.10
N ALA A 261 -26.83 -28.09 2.43
CA ALA A 261 -26.76 -29.28 3.27
C ALA A 261 -27.17 -28.99 4.71
N TYR A 262 -27.79 -29.97 5.36
CA TYR A 262 -28.06 -29.99 6.79
C TYR A 262 -27.35 -31.17 7.44
N ASN A 263 -27.08 -31.06 8.74
CA ASN A 263 -26.45 -32.13 9.53
C ASN A 263 -25.14 -32.67 8.94
N LEU A 264 -24.32 -31.79 8.36
CA LEU A 264 -22.99 -32.15 7.88
C LEU A 264 -22.12 -32.55 9.06
N ASN A 265 -21.76 -33.83 9.11
CA ASN A 265 -20.93 -34.42 10.14
C ASN A 265 -19.70 -35.08 9.53
N PHE A 266 -18.60 -35.11 10.29
CA PHE A 266 -17.30 -35.55 9.83
C PHE A 266 -16.83 -36.75 10.64
N ASP A 267 -16.62 -37.89 9.98
CA ASP A 267 -15.99 -39.05 10.60
C ASP A 267 -14.50 -39.12 10.21
N ARG A 268 -13.64 -38.74 11.16
CA ARG A 268 -12.18 -38.81 10.98
C ARG A 268 -11.64 -40.22 10.89
N GLY A 269 -12.35 -41.23 11.42
CA GLY A 269 -11.90 -42.62 11.39
C GLY A 269 -11.99 -43.21 9.98
N SER A 270 -13.06 -42.88 9.27
CA SER A 270 -13.30 -43.31 7.88
C SER A 270 -12.86 -42.29 6.83
N GLY A 271 -12.56 -41.04 7.22
CA GLY A 271 -12.28 -39.94 6.30
C GLY A 271 -13.52 -39.52 5.49
N SER A 272 -14.72 -39.90 5.95
CA SER A 272 -15.97 -39.65 5.25
C SER A 272 -16.74 -38.49 5.88
N ALA A 273 -17.49 -37.77 5.05
CA ALA A 273 -18.46 -36.78 5.48
C ALA A 273 -19.87 -37.30 5.17
N SER A 274 -20.81 -37.10 6.09
CA SER A 274 -22.22 -37.46 5.92
C SER A 274 -23.08 -36.22 6.09
N TRP A 275 -24.07 -36.03 5.23
CA TRP A 275 -24.99 -34.88 5.31
C TRP A 275 -26.36 -35.24 4.74
N ASN A 276 -27.36 -34.44 5.09
CA ASN A 276 -28.68 -34.47 4.47
C ASN A 276 -28.73 -33.40 3.37
N PRO A 277 -29.00 -33.76 2.10
CA PRO A 277 -29.18 -32.79 1.03
C PRO A 277 -30.45 -31.96 1.26
N VAL A 278 -30.47 -30.75 0.70
CA VAL A 278 -31.67 -29.91 0.63
C VAL A 278 -32.42 -30.32 -0.64
N GLU A 279 -33.64 -30.82 -0.49
CA GLU A 279 -34.55 -31.18 -1.60
C GLU A 279 -35.18 -29.95 -2.27
#